data_AF-R6UW05-F1
#
_entry.id   AF-R6UW05-F1
#
_cell.length_a   1.000
_cell.length_b   1.000
_cell.length_c   1.000
_cell.angle_alpha   90.00
_cell.angle_beta   90.00
_cell.angle_gamma   90.00
#
_symmetry.space_group_name_H-M   'P 1'
#
loop_
_entity.id
_entity.type
_entity.pdbx_description
1 polymer ?
#
loop_
_entity_poly.entity_id
_entity_poly.type
_entity_poly.pdbx_seq_one_letter_code
_entity_poly.pdbx_strand_id
1 'polypeptide(L)'
;MSKDLGMSLLLDFYGDVLTEPQREAMDLFYNGDLSLSEIAEDAGITRQGVRDRIVKGEKILTELESKLGLAKRFGSVEKDVSFIIGRLRGIQDSCGIDLSDVIGAAEDIKNRFV
;
A
#
# COMPACT_ATOMS: atom_id res chain seq x y z
N MET A 1 8.45 4.60 -17.74
CA MET A 1 7.50 4.71 -16.62
C MET A 1 8.15 3.91 -15.50
N SER A 2 8.51 4.55 -14.39
CA SER A 2 9.15 3.85 -13.27
C SER A 2 8.04 3.30 -12.37
N LYS A 3 8.19 2.07 -11.88
CA LYS A 3 7.29 1.54 -10.86
C LYS A 3 7.60 2.27 -9.56
N ASP A 4 6.65 3.07 -9.10
CA ASP A 4 6.67 3.65 -7.77
C ASP A 4 5.95 2.67 -6.83
N LEU A 5 6.67 2.09 -5.86
CA LEU A 5 6.10 1.22 -4.83
C LEU A 5 4.97 1.91 -4.05
N GLY A 6 4.96 3.25 -4.02
CA GLY A 6 3.85 4.01 -3.45
C GLY A 6 2.53 3.77 -4.18
N MET A 7 2.53 3.43 -5.47
CA MET A 7 1.29 3.24 -6.22
C MET A 7 0.60 1.92 -5.91
N SER A 8 1.34 0.84 -5.64
CA SER A 8 0.76 -0.41 -5.11
C SER A 8 -0.01 -0.14 -3.82
N LEU A 9 0.59 0.60 -2.90
CA LEU A 9 -0.06 0.98 -1.65
C LEU A 9 -1.33 1.81 -1.89
N LEU A 10 -1.27 2.78 -2.80
CA LEU A 10 -2.47 3.57 -3.14
C LEU A 10 -3.56 2.71 -3.78
N LEU A 11 -3.19 1.68 -4.55
CA LEU A 11 -4.14 0.74 -5.15
C LEU A 11 -4.85 -0.08 -4.06
N ASP A 12 -4.15 -0.47 -3.00
CA ASP A 12 -4.77 -1.17 -1.86
C ASP A 12 -5.78 -0.28 -1.12
N PHE A 13 -5.48 1.02 -0.97
CA PHE A 13 -6.38 1.95 -0.27
C PHE A 13 -7.56 2.43 -1.11
N TYR A 14 -7.37 2.59 -2.41
CA TYR A 14 -8.26 3.37 -3.26
C TYR A 14 -8.67 2.66 -4.55
N GLY A 15 -8.17 1.44 -4.80
CA GLY A 15 -8.35 0.71 -6.06
C GLY A 15 -9.81 0.41 -6.38
N ASP A 16 -10.68 0.28 -5.37
CA ASP A 16 -12.11 0.03 -5.55
C ASP A 16 -12.88 1.20 -6.18
N VAL A 17 -12.28 2.40 -6.24
CA VAL A 17 -12.86 3.57 -6.92
C VAL A 17 -12.58 3.55 -8.43
N LEU A 18 -11.58 2.78 -8.86
CA LEU A 18 -11.22 2.68 -10.28
C LEU A 18 -12.25 1.84 -11.05
N THR A 19 -12.32 2.04 -12.36
CA THR A 19 -13.03 1.08 -13.20
C THR A 19 -12.27 -0.25 -13.23
N GLU A 20 -12.98 -1.36 -13.40
CA GLU A 20 -12.36 -2.70 -13.46
C GLU A 20 -11.18 -2.77 -14.45
N PRO A 21 -11.26 -2.23 -15.70
CA PRO A 21 -10.12 -2.25 -16.60
C PRO A 21 -8.94 -1.36 -16.19
N GLN A 22 -9.18 -0.30 -15.39
CA GLN A 22 -8.10 0.51 -14.82
C GLN A 22 -7.42 -0.23 -13.67
N ARG A 23 -8.21 -0.79 -12.76
CA ARG A 23 -7.72 -1.56 -11.60
C ARG A 23 -6.90 -2.75 -12.05
N GLU A 24 -7.41 -3.54 -13.00
CA GLU A 24 -6.73 -4.71 -13.55
C GLU A 24 -5.41 -4.33 -14.24
N ALA A 25 -5.42 -3.31 -15.11
CA ALA A 25 -4.19 -2.86 -15.77
C ALA A 25 -3.14 -2.35 -14.78
N MET A 26 -3.55 -1.67 -13.71
CA MET A 26 -2.64 -1.22 -12.65
C MET A 26 -2.14 -2.37 -11.80
N ASP A 27 -2.99 -3.33 -11.44
CA ASP A 27 -2.61 -4.50 -10.63
C ASP A 27 -1.58 -5.36 -11.37
N LEU A 28 -1.82 -5.67 -12.64
CA LEU A 28 -0.86 -6.39 -13.48
C LEU A 28 0.48 -5.64 -13.62
N PHE A 29 0.44 -4.31 -13.73
CA PHE A 29 1.65 -3.49 -13.89
C PHE A 29 2.45 -3.35 -12.59
N TYR A 30 1.79 -3.01 -11.48
CA TYR A 30 2.45 -2.69 -10.21
C TYR A 30 2.69 -3.91 -9.32
N ASN A 31 1.74 -4.85 -9.28
CA ASN A 31 1.80 -6.03 -8.41
C ASN A 31 2.20 -7.29 -9.19
N GLY A 32 1.74 -7.43 -10.43
CA GLY A 32 2.05 -8.57 -11.31
C GLY A 32 3.41 -8.47 -12.02
N ASP A 33 4.06 -7.31 -11.94
CA ASP A 33 5.30 -6.97 -12.60
C ASP A 33 5.29 -6.96 -14.15
N LEU A 34 4.13 -7.08 -14.80
CA LEU A 34 4.02 -7.11 -16.26
C LEU A 34 4.40 -5.77 -16.91
N SER A 35 4.91 -5.84 -18.12
CA SER A 35 5.12 -4.69 -18.99
C SER A 35 3.82 -4.25 -19.68
N LEU A 36 3.79 -3.00 -20.13
CA LEU A 36 2.65 -2.47 -20.90
C LEU A 36 2.36 -3.25 -22.19
N SER A 37 3.35 -3.95 -22.73
CA SER A 37 3.19 -4.76 -23.95
C SER A 37 2.53 -6.09 -23.63
N GLU A 38 2.95 -6.76 -22.55
CA GLU A 38 2.34 -8.01 -22.08
C GLU A 38 0.86 -7.78 -21.70
N ILE A 39 0.57 -6.72 -20.95
CA ILE A 39 -0.81 -6.37 -20.58
C ILE A 39 -1.66 -6.04 -21.82
N ALA A 40 -1.07 -5.43 -22.84
CA ALA A 40 -1.77 -5.07 -24.07
C ALA A 40 -2.15 -6.31 -24.90
N GLU A 41 -1.23 -7.29 -24.95
CA GLU A 41 -1.45 -8.59 -25.59
C GLU A 41 -2.59 -9.35 -24.89
N ASP A 42 -2.53 -9.45 -23.56
CA ASP A 42 -3.55 -10.15 -22.75
C ASP A 42 -4.93 -9.49 -22.85
N ALA A 43 -4.99 -8.15 -22.81
CA ALA A 43 -6.24 -7.39 -22.85
C ALA A 43 -6.78 -7.17 -24.27
N GLY A 44 -6.06 -7.57 -25.32
CA GLY A 44 -6.46 -7.36 -26.72
C GLY A 44 -6.58 -5.88 -27.12
N ILE A 45 -5.81 -4.98 -26.49
CA ILE A 45 -5.81 -3.54 -26.76
C ILE A 45 -4.41 -3.05 -27.15
N THR A 46 -4.30 -1.77 -27.52
CA THR A 46 -2.98 -1.20 -27.82
C THR A 46 -2.19 -0.93 -26.54
N ARG A 47 -0.86 -0.98 -26.62
CA ARG A 47 0.06 -0.53 -25.55
C ARG A 47 -0.25 0.90 -25.07
N GLN A 48 -0.70 1.76 -25.98
CA GLN A 48 -1.14 3.12 -25.64
C GLN A 48 -2.44 3.11 -24.82
N GLY A 49 -3.40 2.23 -25.16
CA GLY A 49 -4.62 2.03 -24.38
C GLY A 49 -4.34 1.58 -22.95
N VAL A 50 -3.39 0.65 -22.75
CA VAL A 50 -2.93 0.24 -21.40
C VAL A 50 -2.32 1.43 -20.66
N ARG A 51 -1.40 2.16 -21.31
CA ARG A 51 -0.78 3.36 -20.72
C ARG A 51 -1.82 4.37 -20.27
N ASP A 52 -2.84 4.63 -21.08
CA ASP A 52 -3.88 5.60 -20.77
C ASP A 52 -4.76 5.15 -19.59
N ARG A 53 -5.01 3.84 -19.44
CA ARG A 53 -5.70 3.28 -18.27
C ARG A 53 -4.90 3.52 -16.99
N ILE A 54 -3.62 3.17 -17.01
CA ILE A 54 -2.71 3.32 -15.85
C ILE A 54 -2.59 4.79 -15.46
N VAL A 55 -2.26 5.69 -16.40
CA VAL A 55 -2.06 7.12 -16.09
C VAL A 55 -3.33 7.78 -15.55
N LYS A 56 -4.52 7.39 -16.05
CA LYS A 56 -5.79 7.88 -15.50
C LYS A 56 -6.03 7.35 -14.09
N GLY A 57 -5.75 6.08 -13.85
CA GLY A 57 -5.85 5.48 -12.53
C GLY A 57 -4.91 6.14 -11.52
N GLU A 58 -3.61 6.27 -11.85
CA GLU A 58 -2.61 6.98 -11.04
C GLU A 58 -3.11 8.37 -10.62
N LYS A 59 -3.69 9.14 -11.56
CA LYS A 59 -4.24 10.46 -11.27
C LYS A 59 -5.40 10.40 -10.26
N ILE A 60 -6.33 9.46 -10.42
CA ILE A 60 -7.45 9.28 -9.48
C ILE A 60 -6.91 8.94 -8.09
N LEU A 61 -6.00 7.97 -7.99
CA LEU A 61 -5.45 7.50 -6.71
C LEU A 61 -4.68 8.61 -5.98
N THR A 62 -3.83 9.33 -6.71
CA THR A 62 -3.04 10.44 -6.14
C THR A 62 -3.90 11.63 -5.73
N GLU A 63 -4.97 11.95 -6.46
CA GLU A 63 -5.94 12.97 -6.07
C GLU A 63 -6.71 12.58 -4.81
N LEU A 64 -7.08 11.30 -4.68
CA LEU A 64 -7.73 10.76 -3.47
C LEU A 64 -6.79 10.85 -2.27
N GLU A 65 -5.54 10.42 -2.41
CA GLU A 65 -4.54 10.53 -1.33
C GLU A 65 -4.29 11.99 -0.96
N SER A 66 -4.23 12.90 -1.93
CA SER A 66 -4.05 14.33 -1.64
C SER A 66 -5.19 14.91 -0.80
N LYS A 67 -6.42 14.40 -0.96
CA LYS A 67 -7.61 14.89 -0.24
C LYS A 67 -7.83 14.18 1.10
N LEU A 68 -7.58 12.87 1.13
CA LEU A 68 -7.94 12.01 2.26
C LEU A 68 -6.73 11.66 3.14
N GLY A 69 -5.55 11.50 2.53
CA GLY A 69 -4.29 11.20 3.19
C GLY A 69 -4.31 9.88 3.96
N LEU A 70 -5.01 8.86 3.46
CA LEU A 70 -5.19 7.61 4.20
C LEU A 70 -3.88 6.83 4.25
N ALA A 71 -3.17 6.72 3.13
CA ALA A 71 -1.90 6.00 3.07
C ALA A 71 -0.86 6.69 3.97
N LYS A 72 -0.79 8.02 3.94
CA LYS A 72 0.09 8.78 4.85
C LYS A 72 -0.25 8.57 6.33
N ARG A 73 -1.53 8.69 6.71
CA ARG A 73 -1.97 8.51 8.11
C ARG A 73 -1.69 7.09 8.58
N PHE A 74 -1.93 6.12 7.72
CA PHE A 74 -1.63 4.72 7.96
C PHE A 74 -0.15 4.50 8.26
N GLY A 75 0.74 5.02 7.41
CA GLY A 75 2.19 4.93 7.64
C GLY A 75 2.65 5.65 8.91
N SER A 76 1.95 6.69 9.37
CA SER A 76 2.21 7.31 10.68
C SER A 76 1.84 6.38 11.84
N VAL A 77 0.65 5.75 11.80
CA VAL A 77 0.21 4.81 12.84
C VAL A 77 1.17 3.63 12.97
N GLU A 78 1.62 3.07 11.85
CA GLU A 78 2.57 1.94 11.85
C GLU A 78 3.91 2.33 12.52
N LYS A 79 4.40 3.55 12.27
CA LYS A 79 5.60 4.09 12.90
C LYS A 79 5.42 4.30 14.40
N ASP A 80 4.28 4.86 14.80
CA ASP A 80 3.97 5.12 16.22
C ASP A 80 3.87 3.80 17.01
N VAL A 81 3.19 2.79 16.46
CA VAL A 81 3.09 1.46 17.08
C VAL A 81 4.47 0.80 17.16
N SER A 82 5.27 0.86 16.09
CA SER A 82 6.63 0.30 16.09
C SER A 82 7.53 1.00 17.12
N PHE A 83 7.37 2.32 17.28
CA PHE A 83 8.07 3.08 18.32
C PHE A 83 7.66 2.62 19.72
N ILE A 84 6.36 2.48 19.98
CA ILE A 84 5.84 1.99 21.27
C ILE A 84 6.40 0.60 21.60
N ILE A 85 6.37 -0.35 20.65
CA ILE A 85 6.94 -1.69 20.83
C ILE A 85 8.42 -1.61 21.22
N GLY A 86 9.21 -0.77 20.52
CA GLY A 86 10.61 -0.56 20.85
C GLY A 86 10.83 -0.02 22.27
N ARG A 87 9.98 0.92 22.71
CA ARG A 87 10.01 1.46 24.08
C ARG A 87 9.64 0.41 25.13
N LEU A 88 8.60 -0.39 24.86
CA LEU A 88 8.16 -1.46 25.77
C LEU A 88 9.26 -2.51 25.96
N ARG A 89 9.90 -2.96 24.87
CA ARG A 89 11.03 -3.89 24.94
C ARG A 89 12.18 -3.31 25.77
N GLY A 90 12.53 -2.04 25.57
CA GLY A 90 13.56 -1.37 26.37
C GLY A 90 13.24 -1.30 27.87
N ILE A 91 11.97 -1.14 28.24
CA ILE A 91 11.52 -1.17 29.64
C ILE A 91 11.58 -2.60 30.21
N GLN A 92 11.11 -3.59 29.46
CA GLN A 92 11.19 -5.00 29.84
C GLN A 92 12.64 -5.41 30.15
N ASP A 93 13.58 -5.03 29.28
CA ASP A 93 15.00 -5.36 29.43
C ASP A 93 15.66 -4.61 30.60
N SER A 94 15.29 -3.34 30.82
CA SER A 94 15.92 -2.49 31.85
C SER A 94 15.35 -2.73 33.26
N CYS A 95 14.06 -3.06 33.36
CA CYS A 95 13.34 -3.17 34.62
C CYS A 95 13.03 -4.62 35.01
N GLY A 96 13.26 -5.60 34.13
CA GLY A 96 12.96 -7.01 34.37
C GLY A 96 11.46 -7.30 34.53
N ILE A 97 10.61 -6.42 34.02
CA ILE A 97 9.15 -6.56 34.04
C ILE A 97 8.73 -7.34 32.81
N ASP A 98 7.94 -8.38 32.98
CA ASP A 98 7.33 -9.08 31.85
C ASP A 98 6.25 -8.21 31.21
N LEU A 99 6.49 -7.80 29.96
CA LEU A 99 5.56 -7.05 29.13
C LEU A 99 5.12 -7.84 27.90
N SER A 100 5.33 -9.17 27.89
CA SER A 100 5.07 -10.01 26.72
C SER A 100 3.63 -9.91 26.23
N ASP A 101 2.65 -9.85 27.15
CA ASP A 101 1.23 -9.68 26.81
C ASP A 101 0.95 -8.32 26.14
N VAL A 102 1.56 -7.25 26.63
CA VAL A 102 1.35 -5.88 26.10
C VAL A 102 2.05 -5.70 24.77
N ILE A 103 3.26 -6.25 24.63
CA ILE A 103 4.01 -6.29 23.38
C ILE A 103 3.24 -7.11 22.35
N GLY A 104 2.72 -8.28 22.72
CA GLY A 104 1.88 -9.11 21.86
C GLY A 104 0.63 -8.37 21.38
N ALA A 105 -0.09 -7.68 22.27
CA ALA A 105 -1.24 -6.88 21.87
C ALA A 105 -0.88 -5.73 20.90
N ALA A 106 0.28 -5.09 21.10
CA ALA A 106 0.75 -4.04 20.19
C ALA A 106 1.20 -4.62 18.83
N GLU A 107 1.79 -5.80 18.81
CA GLU A 107 2.15 -6.54 17.60
C GLU A 107 0.90 -7.01 16.85
N ASP A 108 -0.15 -7.45 17.55
CA ASP A 108 -1.44 -7.79 16.94
C ASP A 108 -2.09 -6.57 16.29
N ILE A 109 -2.03 -5.42 16.96
CA ILE A 109 -2.49 -4.16 16.37
C ILE A 109 -1.70 -3.91 15.08
N LYS A 110 -0.37 -4.01 15.11
CA LYS A 110 0.48 -3.86 13.92
C LYS A 110 0.12 -4.86 12.80
N ASN A 111 -0.17 -6.12 13.14
CA ASN A 111 -0.45 -7.19 12.17
C ASN A 111 -1.87 -7.14 11.59
N ARG A 112 -2.85 -6.54 12.28
CA ARG A 112 -4.20 -6.29 11.70
C ARG A 112 -4.19 -5.33 10.52
N PHE A 113 -3.06 -4.70 10.26
CA PHE A 113 -2.88 -3.72 9.22
C PHE A 113 -2.12 -4.26 7.99
N VAL A 114 -1.75 -5.55 7.97
CA VAL A 114 -1.07 -6.24 6.85
C VAL A 114 -1.94 -7.37 6.32
#